data_AF-A0A8J2VDW4-F1
#
_entry.id   AF-A0A8J2VDW4-F1
#
_cell.length_a   1.000
_cell.length_b   1.000
_cell.length_c   1.000
_cell.angle_alpha   90.00
_cell.angle_beta   90.00
_cell.angle_gamma   90.00
#
_symmetry.space_group_name_H-M   'P 1'
#
loop_
_entity.id
_entity.type
_entity.pdbx_description
1 polymer ?
#
loop_
_entity_poly.entity_id
_entity_poly.type
_entity_poly.pdbx_seq_one_letter_code
_entity_poly.pdbx_strand_id
1 'polypeptide(L)'
;MGTEGIESSRLNPESAGKDRTRLTKSIVLAIRELAKQQDVTDEARDLAAFISLALQTIYDVSVLAWEKRGYWVKADRFLMEWMWTGQYADKIKVAIFTNDWGTIAMSMPISHRS
;
A
#
# COMPACT_ATOMS: atom_id res chain seq x y z
N MET A 1 -13.61 13.71 27.37
CA MET A 1 -13.52 13.80 25.90
C MET A 1 -12.05 13.99 25.58
N GLY A 2 -11.36 12.94 25.14
CA GLY A 2 -9.91 12.92 25.04
C GLY A 2 -9.48 11.71 24.23
N THR A 3 -9.54 11.84 22.91
CA THR A 3 -9.17 10.79 21.96
C THR A 3 -8.33 11.33 20.80
N GLU A 4 -7.59 12.43 21.02
CA GLU A 4 -6.74 13.03 19.98
C GLU A 4 -5.24 12.74 20.17
N GLY A 5 -4.89 11.82 21.07
CA GLY A 5 -3.49 11.59 21.48
C GLY A 5 -2.85 10.26 21.07
N ILE A 6 -3.55 9.35 20.38
CA ILE A 6 -3.06 7.95 20.22
C ILE A 6 -2.55 7.63 18.80
N GLU A 7 -2.86 8.45 17.78
CA GLU A 7 -2.47 8.12 16.40
C GLU A 7 -1.13 8.71 15.95
N SER A 8 -0.56 9.70 16.64
CA SER A 8 0.67 10.38 16.17
C SER A 8 1.97 9.68 16.58
N SER A 9 1.94 8.68 17.47
CA SER A 9 3.14 8.10 18.09
C SER A 9 3.71 6.86 17.40
N ARG A 10 3.05 6.30 16.37
CA ARG A 10 3.47 5.00 15.80
C ARG A 10 4.34 5.06 14.55
N LEU A 11 4.52 6.24 13.97
CA LEU A 11 5.34 6.40 12.76
C LEU A 11 6.70 6.97 13.16
N ASN A 12 7.58 6.09 13.64
CA ASN A 12 8.98 6.44 13.85
C ASN A 12 9.64 6.61 12.46
N PRO A 13 10.04 7.82 12.04
CA PRO A 13 10.64 8.05 10.73
C PRO A 13 11.96 7.29 10.55
N GLU A 14 12.61 6.87 11.64
CA GLU A 14 13.82 6.04 11.60
C GLU A 14 13.52 4.57 11.24
N SER A 15 12.32 4.06 11.56
CA SER A 15 11.89 2.71 11.19
C SER A 15 11.22 2.65 9.82
N ALA A 16 10.93 3.79 9.17
CA ALA A 16 10.21 3.88 7.90
C ALA A 16 10.78 2.96 6.80
N GLY A 17 12.12 2.83 6.71
CA GLY A 17 12.76 1.91 5.74
C GLY A 17 12.52 0.43 6.07
N LYS A 18 12.53 0.07 7.36
CA LYS A 18 12.27 -1.30 7.85
C LYS A 18 10.79 -1.64 7.69
N ASP A 19 9.90 -0.70 8.00
CA ASP A 19 8.46 -0.85 7.83
C ASP A 19 8.07 -0.99 6.36
N ARG A 20 8.63 -0.16 5.47
CA ARG A 20 8.46 -0.31 4.02
C ARG A 20 8.86 -1.69 3.55
N THR A 21 10.05 -2.16 3.95
CA THR A 21 10.56 -3.48 3.55
C THR A 21 9.64 -4.61 4.01
N ARG A 22 9.12 -4.53 5.25
CA ARG A 22 8.17 -5.51 5.78
C ARG A 22 6.84 -5.47 5.02
N LEU A 23 6.27 -4.29 4.85
CA LEU A 23 4.99 -4.09 4.14
C LEU A 23 5.08 -4.55 2.68
N THR A 24 6.16 -4.25 1.97
CA THR A 24 6.38 -4.73 0.60
C THR A 24 6.36 -6.26 0.54
N LYS A 25 7.02 -6.95 1.49
CA LYS A 25 6.98 -8.42 1.55
C LYS A 25 5.57 -8.94 1.83
N SER A 26 4.84 -8.31 2.76
CA SER A 26 3.45 -8.68 3.05
C SER A 26 2.52 -8.45 1.86
N ILE A 27 2.68 -7.36 1.12
CA ILE A 27 1.92 -7.08 -0.12
C ILE A 27 2.18 -8.18 -1.15
N VAL A 28 3.43 -8.58 -1.37
CA VAL A 28 3.77 -9.66 -2.31
C VAL A 28 3.12 -10.99 -1.91
N LEU A 29 3.06 -11.30 -0.62
CA LEU A 29 2.37 -12.50 -0.13
C LEU A 29 0.86 -12.39 -0.35
N ALA A 30 0.25 -11.25 -0.03
CA ALA A 30 -1.17 -11.03 -0.23
C ALA A 30 -1.58 -11.10 -1.71
N ILE A 31 -0.77 -10.55 -2.62
CA ILE A 31 -0.96 -10.67 -4.08
C ILE A 31 -0.93 -12.15 -4.51
N ARG A 32 0.00 -12.94 -3.98
CA ARG A 32 0.11 -14.37 -4.30
C ARG A 32 -1.08 -15.17 -3.78
N GLU A 33 -1.56 -14.87 -2.57
CA GLU A 33 -2.77 -15.51 -2.05
C GLU A 33 -4.01 -15.08 -2.81
N LEU A 34 -4.12 -13.80 -3.20
CA LEU A 34 -5.26 -13.34 -4.02
C LEU A 34 -5.26 -14.02 -5.39
N ALA A 35 -4.10 -14.19 -6.00
CA ALA A 35 -3.96 -14.88 -7.29
C ALA A 35 -4.36 -16.37 -7.27
N LYS A 36 -4.46 -16.99 -6.08
CA LYS A 36 -4.96 -18.36 -5.93
C LYS A 36 -6.49 -18.41 -5.80
N GLN A 37 -7.14 -17.30 -5.49
CA GLN A 37 -8.60 -17.24 -5.38
C GLN A 37 -9.21 -17.38 -6.78
N GLN A 38 -10.10 -18.37 -6.95
CA GLN A 38 -10.80 -18.60 -8.22
C GLN A 38 -12.10 -17.80 -8.32
N ASP A 39 -12.64 -17.41 -7.16
CA ASP A 39 -13.88 -16.66 -7.02
C ASP A 39 -13.66 -15.42 -6.16
N VAL A 40 -14.58 -14.48 -6.29
CA VAL A 40 -14.67 -13.32 -5.42
C VAL A 40 -15.24 -13.75 -4.07
N THR A 41 -14.36 -14.15 -3.17
CA THR A 41 -14.70 -14.51 -1.78
C THR A 41 -14.49 -13.33 -0.84
N ASP A 42 -14.98 -13.41 0.39
CA ASP A 42 -14.66 -12.41 1.42
C ASP A 42 -13.16 -12.36 1.73
N GLU A 43 -12.47 -13.50 1.68
CA GLU A 43 -11.01 -13.56 1.75
C GLU A 43 -10.35 -12.76 0.61
N ALA A 44 -10.87 -12.87 -0.62
CA ALA A 44 -10.36 -12.10 -1.76
C ALA A 44 -10.55 -10.58 -1.56
N ARG A 45 -11.67 -10.17 -0.95
CA ARG A 45 -11.93 -8.76 -0.58
C ARG A 45 -10.96 -8.27 0.49
N ASP A 46 -10.74 -9.07 1.53
CA ASP A 46 -9.84 -8.72 2.63
C ASP A 46 -8.39 -8.61 2.16
N LEU A 47 -7.95 -9.52 1.28
CA LEU A 47 -6.63 -9.46 0.66
C LEU A 47 -6.46 -8.21 -0.21
N ALA A 48 -7.45 -7.86 -1.03
CA ALA A 48 -7.41 -6.65 -1.86
C ALA A 48 -7.40 -5.37 -1.00
N ALA A 49 -8.21 -5.33 0.06
CA ALA A 49 -8.26 -4.21 1.00
C ALA A 49 -6.93 -4.06 1.76
N PHE A 50 -6.33 -5.17 2.19
CA PHE A 50 -5.02 -5.19 2.83
C PHE A 50 -3.93 -4.62 1.92
N ILE A 51 -3.91 -5.02 0.64
CA ILE A 51 -2.93 -4.53 -0.34
C ILE A 51 -3.06 -3.01 -0.53
N SER A 52 -4.29 -2.51 -0.70
CA SER A 52 -4.54 -1.08 -0.84
C SER A 52 -4.07 -0.30 0.39
N LEU A 53 -4.43 -0.75 1.60
CA LEU A 53 -4.03 -0.09 2.85
C LEU A 53 -2.52 -0.11 3.07
N ALA A 54 -1.86 -1.23 2.76
CA ALA A 54 -0.41 -1.37 2.92
C ALA A 54 0.37 -0.47 1.95
N LEU A 55 -0.10 -0.33 0.70
CA LEU A 55 0.49 0.59 -0.28
C LEU A 55 0.34 2.06 0.17
N GLN A 56 -0.85 2.45 0.64
CA GLN A 56 -1.08 3.79 1.19
C GLN A 56 -0.17 4.07 2.38
N THR A 57 -0.06 3.10 3.30
CA THR A 57 0.83 3.22 4.47
C THR A 57 2.28 3.45 4.06
N ILE A 58 2.79 2.74 3.04
CA ILE A 58 4.15 2.94 2.53
C ILE A 58 4.34 4.37 2.02
N TYR A 59 3.35 4.92 1.31
CA TYR A 59 3.40 6.29 0.81
C TYR A 59 3.48 7.29 1.98
N ASP A 60 2.55 7.20 2.93
CA ASP A 60 2.42 8.14 4.06
C ASP A 60 3.67 8.14 4.95
N VAL A 61 4.17 6.96 5.35
CA VAL A 61 5.37 6.87 6.21
C VAL A 61 6.62 7.39 5.51
N SER A 62 6.69 7.23 4.19
CA SER A 62 7.84 7.70 3.42
C SER A 62 7.83 9.22 3.30
N VAL A 63 6.68 9.83 3.01
CA VAL A 63 6.54 11.30 2.95
C VAL A 63 6.90 11.93 4.30
N LEU A 64 6.30 11.44 5.39
CA LEU A 64 6.54 11.95 6.75
C LEU A 64 8.01 11.82 7.19
N ALA A 65 8.69 10.74 6.78
CA ALA A 65 10.10 10.54 7.10
C ALA A 65 11.02 11.57 6.42
N TRP A 66 10.67 12.03 5.23
CA TRP A 66 11.44 13.04 4.51
C TRP A 66 11.16 14.46 4.99
N GLU A 67 9.91 14.80 5.31
CA GLU A 67 9.54 16.09 5.89
C GLU A 67 10.26 16.35 7.22
N LYS A 68 10.27 15.36 8.12
CA LYS A 68 10.96 15.46 9.42
C LYS A 68 12.48 15.65 9.31
N ARG A 69 13.09 15.29 8.18
CA ARG A 69 14.54 15.42 7.96
C ARG A 69 14.92 16.65 7.14
N GLY A 70 13.95 17.45 6.67
CA GLY A 70 14.19 18.64 5.86
C GLY A 70 14.80 18.35 4.47
N TYR A 71 14.73 17.11 3.98
CA TYR A 71 15.30 16.70 2.69
C TYR A 71 14.24 16.70 1.59
N TRP A 72 13.74 17.88 1.24
CA TRP A 72 12.69 18.09 0.24
C TRP A 72 13.04 17.52 -1.14
N VAL A 73 14.32 17.59 -1.56
CA VAL A 73 14.78 17.05 -2.86
C VAL A 73 14.76 15.51 -2.90
N LYS A 74 15.03 14.84 -1.77
CA LYS A 74 14.94 13.37 -1.69
C LYS A 74 13.50 12.91 -1.55
N ALA A 75 12.66 13.70 -0.87
CA ALA A 75 11.21 13.52 -0.84
C ALA A 75 10.65 13.56 -2.26
N ASP A 76 11.01 14.58 -3.04
CA ASP A 76 10.53 14.78 -4.41
C ASP A 76 10.94 13.63 -5.34
N ARG A 77 12.22 13.21 -5.31
CA ARG A 77 12.67 12.04 -6.08
C ARG A 77 11.93 10.76 -5.68
N PHE A 78 11.72 10.54 -4.38
CA PHE A 78 10.97 9.38 -3.90
C PHE A 78 9.50 9.46 -4.35
N LEU A 79 8.88 10.64 -4.26
CA LEU A 79 7.52 10.89 -4.73
C LEU A 79 7.40 10.60 -6.22
N MET A 80 8.36 11.01 -7.05
CA MET A 80 8.37 10.68 -8.48
C MET A 80 8.49 9.17 -8.72
N GLU A 81 9.41 8.48 -8.03
CA GLU A 81 9.64 7.04 -8.18
C GLU A 81 8.48 6.18 -7.65
N TRP A 82 7.73 6.67 -6.66
CA TRP A 82 6.71 5.91 -5.93
C TRP A 82 5.28 6.43 -6.15
N MET A 83 5.09 7.50 -6.93
CA MET A 83 3.77 8.07 -7.23
C MET A 83 2.79 7.03 -7.73
N TRP A 84 3.28 6.11 -8.56
CA TRP A 84 2.50 5.02 -9.12
C TRP A 84 1.90 4.14 -8.03
N THR A 85 2.56 3.95 -6.88
CA THR A 85 2.03 3.12 -5.78
C THR A 85 0.77 3.71 -5.16
N GLY A 86 0.73 5.03 -4.95
CA GLY A 86 -0.45 5.73 -4.43
C GLY A 86 -1.60 5.70 -5.44
N GLN A 87 -1.33 5.99 -6.72
CA GLN A 87 -2.34 5.90 -7.78
C GLN A 87 -2.92 4.48 -7.93
N TYR A 88 -2.07 3.47 -7.77
CA TYR A 88 -2.48 2.07 -7.84
C TYR A 88 -3.29 1.63 -6.62
N ALA A 89 -2.91 2.09 -5.43
CA ALA A 89 -3.66 1.85 -4.20
C ALA A 89 -5.07 2.42 -4.28
N ASP A 90 -5.20 3.65 -4.77
CA ASP A 90 -6.50 4.31 -4.97
C ASP A 90 -7.34 3.60 -6.02
N LYS A 91 -6.72 3.18 -7.13
CA LYS A 91 -7.41 2.40 -8.18
C LYS A 91 -7.96 1.06 -7.65
N ILE A 92 -7.16 0.32 -6.87
CA ILE A 92 -7.61 -0.93 -6.23
C ILE A 92 -8.74 -0.63 -5.22
N LYS A 93 -8.59 0.43 -4.43
CA LYS A 93 -9.61 0.85 -3.45
C LYS A 93 -10.96 1.13 -4.12
N VAL A 94 -10.96 1.96 -5.17
CA VAL A 94 -12.18 2.27 -5.94
C VAL A 94 -12.79 0.99 -6.51
N ALA A 95 -11.97 0.13 -7.12
CA ALA A 95 -12.43 -1.12 -7.72
C ALA A 95 -13.07 -2.08 -6.69
N ILE A 96 -12.58 -2.11 -5.45
CA ILE A 96 -13.22 -2.86 -4.35
C ILE A 96 -14.60 -2.28 -4.05
N PHE A 97 -14.73 -0.96 -3.90
CA PHE A 97 -16.01 -0.31 -3.58
C PHE A 97 -17.03 -0.39 -4.73
N THR A 98 -16.58 -0.43 -5.98
CA THR A 98 -17.44 -0.58 -7.16
C THR A 98 -17.64 -2.05 -7.56
N ASN A 99 -17.07 -3.00 -6.82
CA ASN A 99 -17.10 -4.44 -7.11
C ASN A 99 -16.59 -4.76 -8.54
N ASP A 100 -15.61 -3.99 -9.03
CA ASP A 100 -14.96 -4.15 -10.33
C ASP A 100 -13.70 -5.04 -10.23
N TRP A 101 -13.95 -6.34 -10.15
CA TRP A 101 -12.91 -7.36 -10.01
C TRP A 101 -12.03 -7.51 -11.25
N GLY A 102 -12.54 -7.12 -12.43
CA GLY A 102 -11.74 -7.08 -13.65
C GLY A 102 -10.61 -6.07 -13.53
N THR A 103 -10.90 -4.88 -13.00
CA THR A 103 -9.88 -3.86 -12.72
C THR A 103 -8.88 -4.33 -11.66
N ILE A 104 -9.33 -5.01 -10.60
CA ILE A 104 -8.44 -5.56 -9.56
C ILE A 104 -7.47 -6.57 -10.18
N ALA A 105 -7.96 -7.52 -10.99
CA ALA A 105 -7.14 -8.54 -11.64
C ALA A 105 -6.10 -7.96 -12.62
N MET A 106 -6.50 -6.95 -13.43
CA MET A 106 -5.56 -6.23 -14.32
C MET A 106 -4.56 -5.36 -13.56
N SER A 107 -4.95 -4.90 -12.37
CA SER A 107 -4.09 -4.19 -11.42
C SER A 107 -3.34 -5.14 -10.48
N MET A 108 -3.22 -6.41 -10.81
CA MET A 108 -2.18 -7.25 -10.23
C MET A 108 -1.14 -7.49 -11.30
N PRO A 109 0.16 -7.34 -11.01
CA PRO A 109 1.17 -7.96 -11.86
C PRO A 109 0.98 -9.46 -11.70
N ILE A 110 0.11 -10.04 -12.54
CA ILE A 110 0.01 -11.48 -12.71
C ILE A 110 1.41 -11.87 -13.16
N SER A 111 2.17 -12.47 -12.25
CA SER A 111 3.51 -12.96 -12.54
C SER A 111 3.37 -14.13 -13.51
N HIS A 112 3.20 -13.83 -14.79
CA HIS A 112 3.51 -14.76 -15.87
C HIS A 112 5.04 -14.80 -15.94
N ARG A 113 5.64 -15.61 -15.08
CA ARG A 113 7.03 -16.03 -15.21
C ARG A 113 7.00 -17.53 -15.42
N SER A 114 7.11 -17.91 -16.69
CA SER A 114 7.55 -19.24 -17.12
C SER A 114 8.93 -19.55 -16.56
#